data_AF-A0A2Z6IN89-F1
#
_entry.id   AF-A0A2Z6IN89-F1
#
_cell.length_a   1.000
_cell.length_b   1.000
_cell.length_c   1.000
_cell.angle_alpha   90.00
_cell.angle_beta   90.00
_cell.angle_gamma   90.00
#
_symmetry.space_group_name_H-M   'P 1'
#
loop_
_entity.id
_entity.type
_entity.pdbx_description
1 polymer ?
#
loop_
_entity_poly.entity_id
_entity_poly.type
_entity_poly.pdbx_seq_one_letter_code
_entity_poly.pdbx_strand_id
1 'polypeptide(L)'
;MGHISDNDKLVYVNDVIMGKLIDCELLIEQAANNTKEQFANSPDLDRLILDAIMEAMASFTSMSTQALESARIRAELKDILLGPAGLYERLREGREGR
;
A
#
# COMPACT_ATOMS: atom_id res chain seq x y z
N MET A 1 6.40 -8.42 -18.46
CA MET A 1 6.55 -8.27 -17.00
C MET A 1 6.79 -6.79 -16.74
N GLY A 2 5.85 -6.11 -16.08
CA GLY A 2 5.98 -4.69 -15.78
C GLY A 2 7.10 -4.49 -14.75
N HIS A 3 8.10 -3.69 -15.08
CA HIS A 3 9.13 -3.32 -14.13
C HIS A 3 8.55 -2.25 -13.20
N ILE A 4 8.34 -2.57 -11.93
CA ILE A 4 7.96 -1.60 -10.92
C ILE A 4 9.15 -0.64 -10.76
N SER A 5 8.95 0.66 -11.00
CA SER A 5 10.02 1.64 -10.76
C SER A 5 10.33 1.71 -9.26
N ASP A 6 11.52 2.18 -8.87
CA ASP A 6 11.85 2.28 -7.45
C ASP A 6 10.89 3.22 -6.70
N ASN A 7 10.35 4.23 -7.39
CA ASN A 7 9.29 5.08 -6.85
C ASN A 7 7.98 4.31 -6.62
N ASP A 8 7.57 3.47 -7.56
CA ASP A 8 6.37 2.64 -7.42
C ASP A 8 6.53 1.60 -6.29
N LYS A 9 7.75 1.08 -6.08
CA LYS A 9 8.06 0.22 -4.92
C LYS A 9 7.92 0.98 -3.61
N LEU A 10 8.42 2.22 -3.54
CA LEU A 10 8.32 3.03 -2.33
C LEU A 10 6.87 3.36 -1.97
N VAL A 11 6.04 3.71 -2.95
CA VAL A 11 4.60 3.92 -2.74
C VAL A 11 3.94 2.64 -2.24
N TYR A 12 4.19 1.50 -2.90
CA TYR A 12 3.65 0.21 -2.47
C TYR A 12 4.09 -0.17 -1.05
N VAL A 13 5.36 0.00 -0.71
CA VAL A 13 5.86 -0.30 0.64
C VAL A 13 5.22 0.61 1.68
N ASN A 14 5.19 1.92 1.46
CA ASN A 14 4.68 2.86 2.45
C ASN A 14 3.16 2.75 2.64
N ASP A 15 2.40 2.67 1.55
CA ASP A 15 0.94 2.77 1.61
C ASP A 15 0.26 1.43 1.90
N VAL A 16 0.95 0.31 1.62
CA VAL A 16 0.34 -1.04 1.68
C VAL A 16 1.02 -1.95 2.70
N ILE A 17 2.35 -2.06 2.65
CA ILE A 17 3.08 -3.03 3.48
C ILE A 17 3.35 -2.45 4.88
N MET A 18 3.86 -1.22 4.96
CA MET A 18 4.27 -0.60 6.22
C MET A 18 3.13 -0.49 7.22
N GLY A 19 1.93 -0.11 6.77
CA GLY A 19 0.75 -0.02 7.64
C GLY A 19 0.38 -1.34 8.32
N LYS A 20 0.71 -2.50 7.71
CA LYS A 20 0.48 -3.81 8.31
C LYS A 20 1.56 -4.20 9.31
N LEU A 21 2.80 -3.80 9.06
CA LEU A 21 3.95 -4.21 9.86
C LEU A 21 4.15 -3.34 11.10
N ILE A 22 3.82 -2.04 11.01
CA ILE A 22 4.14 -1.07 12.07
C ILE A 22 3.37 -1.31 13.37
N ASP A 23 2.15 -1.86 13.27
CA ASP A 23 1.29 -2.17 14.41
C ASP A 23 1.45 -3.63 14.89
N CYS A 24 2.40 -4.39 14.32
CA CYS A 24 2.62 -5.78 14.70
C CYS A 24 3.43 -5.86 16.00
N GLU A 25 2.78 -6.28 17.10
CA GLU A 25 3.41 -6.43 18.42
C GLU A 25 4.69 -7.28 18.37
N LEU A 26 4.69 -8.37 17.59
CA LEU A 26 5.88 -9.22 17.40
C LEU A 26 7.05 -8.44 16.80
N LEU A 27 6.81 -7.61 15.78
CA LEU A 27 7.87 -6.81 15.16
C LEU A 27 8.33 -5.68 16.06
N ILE A 28 7.43 -5.09 16.84
CA ILE A 28 7.75 -4.08 17.85
C ILE A 28 8.70 -4.69 18.90
N GLU A 29 8.37 -5.87 19.43
CA GLU A 29 9.22 -6.58 20.38
C GLU A 29 10.56 -6.98 19.77
N GLN A 30 10.57 -7.48 18.54
CA GLN A 30 11.82 -7.84 17.87
C GLN A 30 12.70 -6.62 17.61
N ALA A 31 12.12 -5.49 17.18
CA ALA A 31 12.87 -4.25 16.96
C ALA A 31 13.42 -3.66 18.27
N ALA A 32 12.70 -3.81 19.38
CA ALA A 32 13.15 -3.34 20.69
C ALA A 32 14.30 -4.18 21.28
N ASN A 33 14.33 -5.48 20.99
CA ASN A 33 15.25 -6.44 21.62
C ASN A 33 16.44 -6.86 20.75
N ASN A 34 16.48 -6.48 19.47
CA ASN A 34 17.51 -6.91 18.53
C ASN A 34 18.19 -5.72 17.85
N THR A 35 19.43 -5.90 17.38
CA THR A 35 20.03 -4.91 16.47
C THR A 35 19.29 -4.90 15.13
N LYS A 36 19.50 -3.85 14.33
CA LYS A 36 18.90 -3.76 13.01
C LYS A 36 19.31 -4.92 12.10
N GLU A 37 20.56 -5.37 12.18
CA GLU A 37 21.07 -6.51 11.43
C GLU A 37 20.37 -7.81 11.85
N GLN A 38 20.17 -8.03 13.15
CA GLN A 38 19.46 -9.20 13.65
C GLN A 38 17.98 -9.18 13.26
N PHE A 39 17.32 -8.02 13.39
CA PHE A 39 15.94 -7.83 12.96
C PHE A 39 15.77 -8.06 11.45
N ALA A 40 16.69 -7.56 10.63
CA ALA A 40 16.67 -7.75 9.18
C ALA A 40 16.88 -9.21 8.75
N ASN A 41 17.45 -10.06 9.61
CA ASN A 41 17.59 -11.49 9.38
C ASN A 41 16.50 -12.32 10.10
N SER A 42 15.45 -11.67 10.61
CA SER A 42 14.37 -12.35 11.35
C SER A 42 13.49 -13.15 10.38
N PRO A 43 13.31 -14.47 10.61
CA PRO A 43 12.37 -15.26 9.81
C PRO A 43 10.90 -14.80 10.01
N ASP A 44 10.59 -14.17 11.14
CA ASP A 44 9.26 -13.59 11.37
C ASP A 44 9.03 -12.35 10.52
N LEU A 45 10.06 -11.50 10.34
CA LEU A 45 9.98 -10.35 9.46
C LEU A 45 9.72 -10.80 8.01
N ASP A 46 10.47 -11.79 7.52
CA ASP A 46 10.28 -12.34 6.17
C ASP A 46 8.87 -12.91 5.98
N ARG A 47 8.37 -13.67 6.96
CA ARG A 47 7.02 -14.22 6.93
C ARG A 47 5.96 -13.12 6.91
N LEU A 48 6.08 -12.12 7.78
CA LEU A 48 5.10 -11.04 7.89
C LEU A 48 5.09 -10.13 6.66
N ILE A 49 6.23 -9.92 6.01
CA ILE A 49 6.28 -9.25 4.70
C ILE A 49 5.48 -10.05 3.67
N LEU A 50 5.68 -11.37 3.58
CA LEU A 50 4.94 -12.23 2.67
C LEU A 50 3.43 -12.20 2.95
N ASP A 51 3.04 -12.31 4.22
CA ASP A 51 1.65 -12.24 4.66
C ASP A 51 1.01 -10.89 4.28
N ALA A 52 1.73 -9.79 4.51
CA ALA A 52 1.27 -8.44 4.13
C ALA A 52 1.04 -8.31 2.61
N ILE A 53 1.93 -8.89 1.80
CA ILE A 53 1.79 -8.91 0.33
C ILE A 53 0.56 -9.73 -0.09
N MET A 54 0.35 -10.91 0.50
CA MET A 54 -0.80 -11.77 0.18
C MET A 54 -2.12 -11.10 0.54
N GLU A 55 -2.20 -10.48 1.72
CA GLU A 55 -3.40 -9.75 2.16
C GLU A 55 -3.68 -8.53 1.28
N ALA A 56 -2.62 -7.79 0.89
CA ALA A 56 -2.76 -6.69 -0.05
C ALA A 56 -3.33 -7.16 -1.39
N MET A 57 -2.80 -8.25 -1.93
CA MET A 57 -3.29 -8.83 -3.18
C MET A 57 -4.76 -9.26 -3.06
N ALA A 58 -5.14 -9.91 -1.97
CA ALA A 58 -6.51 -10.34 -1.73
C ALA A 58 -7.48 -9.14 -1.60
N SER A 59 -7.09 -8.11 -0.85
CA SER A 59 -7.84 -6.87 -0.68
C SER A 59 -8.04 -6.15 -2.02
N PHE A 60 -6.97 -5.94 -2.80
CA PHE A 60 -7.05 -5.31 -4.11
C PHE A 60 -7.90 -6.11 -5.09
N THR A 61 -7.77 -7.44 -5.12
CA THR A 61 -8.58 -8.30 -5.98
C THR A 61 -10.05 -8.18 -5.62
N SER A 62 -10.40 -8.30 -4.34
CA SER A 62 -11.78 -8.17 -3.85
C SER A 62 -12.39 -6.81 -4.20
N MET A 63 -11.68 -5.72 -3.89
CA MET A 63 -12.14 -4.35 -4.16
C MET A 63 -12.28 -4.10 -5.67
N SER A 64 -11.35 -4.60 -6.47
CA SER A 64 -11.39 -4.48 -7.93
C SER A 64 -12.59 -5.22 -8.52
N THR A 65 -12.85 -6.46 -8.10
CA THR A 65 -14.03 -7.23 -8.53
C THR A 65 -15.32 -6.49 -8.20
N GLN A 66 -15.44 -6.00 -6.95
CA GLN A 66 -16.62 -5.23 -6.52
C GLN A 66 -16.81 -3.95 -7.36
N ALA A 67 -15.74 -3.21 -7.65
CA ALA A 67 -15.79 -2.02 -8.49
C ALA A 67 -16.15 -2.34 -9.95
N LEU A 68 -15.68 -3.47 -10.50
CA LEU A 68 -16.03 -3.91 -11.85
C LEU A 68 -17.52 -4.27 -11.96
N GLU A 69 -18.06 -4.92 -10.94
CA GLU A 69 -19.43 -5.43 -10.93
C GLU A 69 -20.47 -4.37 -10.50
N SER A 70 -20.06 -3.31 -9.79
CA SER A 70 -20.99 -2.33 -9.21
C SER A 70 -20.76 -0.90 -9.73
N ALA A 71 -21.74 -0.37 -10.46
CA ALA A 71 -21.75 1.03 -10.88
C ALA A 71 -21.80 2.00 -9.69
N ARG A 72 -22.45 1.60 -8.59
CA ARG A 72 -22.48 2.38 -7.35
C ARG A 72 -21.08 2.52 -6.75
N ILE A 73 -20.32 1.43 -6.64
CA ILE A 73 -18.96 1.46 -6.09
C ILE A 73 -18.05 2.33 -6.97
N ARG A 74 -18.18 2.25 -8.30
CA ARG A 74 -17.44 3.15 -9.20
C ARG A 74 -17.80 4.62 -9.00
N ALA A 75 -19.06 4.94 -8.69
CA ALA A 75 -19.47 6.30 -8.38
C ALA A 75 -18.83 6.78 -7.08
N GLU A 76 -18.85 5.96 -6.02
CA GLU A 76 -18.20 6.26 -4.74
C GLU A 76 -16.68 6.50 -4.90
N LEU A 77 -15.98 5.64 -5.66
CA LEU A 77 -14.56 5.83 -5.98
C LEU A 77 -14.30 7.14 -6.72
N LYS A 78 -15.16 7.50 -7.69
CA LYS A 78 -15.06 8.76 -8.41
C LYS A 78 -15.25 9.97 -7.48
N ASP A 79 -16.18 9.89 -6.53
CA ASP A 79 -16.40 10.96 -5.56
C ASP A 79 -15.18 11.14 -4.64
N ILE A 80 -14.54 10.06 -4.22
CA ILE A 80 -13.26 10.10 -3.49
C ILE A 80 -12.17 10.76 -4.33
N LEU A 81 -12.06 10.39 -5.61
CA LEU A 81 -11.08 10.96 -6.53
C LEU A 81 -11.27 12.47 -6.72
N LEU A 82 -12.51 12.93 -6.85
CA LEU A 82 -12.82 14.34 -7.07
C LEU A 82 -12.92 15.17 -5.78
N GLY A 83 -12.98 14.53 -4.62
CA GLY A 83 -12.99 15.18 -3.31
C GLY A 83 -11.63 15.08 -2.61
N PRO A 84 -11.49 14.20 -1.60
CA PRO A 84 -10.31 14.14 -0.74
C PRO A 84 -9.00 13.84 -1.49
N ALA A 85 -9.04 13.08 -2.59
CA ALA A 85 -7.82 12.82 -3.37
C ALA A 85 -7.40 14.02 -4.24
N GLY A 86 -8.32 14.93 -4.55
CA GLY A 86 -8.05 16.15 -5.33
C GLY A 86 -7.54 15.88 -6.75
N LEU A 87 -8.07 14.86 -7.43
CA LEU A 87 -7.58 14.44 -8.75
C LEU A 87 -7.61 15.60 -9.75
N TYR A 88 -8.69 16.38 -9.77
CA TYR A 88 -8.84 17.48 -10.71
C TYR A 88 -7.79 18.57 -10.50
N GLU A 89 -7.58 18.98 -9.25
CA GLU A 89 -6.62 20.00 -8.83
C GLU A 89 -5.20 19.57 -9.17
N ARG A 90 -4.82 18.34 -8.80
CA ARG A 90 -3.49 17.78 -9.10
C ARG A 90 -3.22 17.72 -10.59
N LEU A 91 -4.21 17.36 -11.41
CA LEU A 91 -4.09 17.34 -12.86
C LEU A 91 -3.90 18.75 -13.45
N ARG A 92 -4.43 19.79 -12.81
CA ARG A 92 -4.25 21.18 -13.24
C ARG A 92 -2.89 21.73 -12.81
N GLU A 93 -2.50 21.52 -11.56
CA GLU A 93 -1.19 21.94 -11.05
C GLU A 93 -0.03 21.29 -11.81
N GLY A 94 -0.14 19.99 -12.10
CA GLY A 94 0.86 19.26 -12.89
C GLY A 94 0.97 19.69 -14.36
N ARG A 95 0.00 20.46 -14.87
CA ARG A 95 0.04 21.07 -16.20
C ARG A 95 0.64 22.48 -16.21
N GLU A 96 0.58 23.19 -15.09
CA GLU A 96 1.13 24.55 -14.95
C GLU A 96 2.63 24.55 -14.58
N GLY A 97 3.14 23.44 -14.04
CA GLY A 97 4.56 23.25 -13.69
C GLY A 97 5.41 22.49 -14.74
N ARG A 98 4.95 22.36 -15.99
CA ARG A 98 5.67 21.70 -17.10
C ARG A 98 5.91 22.62 -18.29
#